data_AF-A0A921MZ13-F1
#
_entry.id   AF-A0A921MZ13-F1
#
_cell.length_a   1.000
_cell.length_b   1.000
_cell.length_c   1.000
_cell.angle_alpha   90.00
_cell.angle_beta   90.00
_cell.angle_gamma   90.00
#
_symmetry.space_group_name_H-M   'P 1'
#
loop_
_entity.id
_entity.type
_entity.pdbx_description
1 polymer ?
#
loop_
_entity_poly.entity_id
_entity_poly.type
_entity_poly.pdbx_seq_one_letter_code
_entity_poly.pdbx_strand_id
1 'polypeptide(L)' 'NLPGWEAILSADKRKELQKAYKTSKTIVKEEKVGRNDACPCGSGKKYKKCCGK' A
#
# COMPACT_ATOMS: atom_id res chain seq x y z
N ASN A 1 10.48 29.88 -8.86
CA ASN A 1 9.44 30.10 -7.84
C ASN A 1 8.35 30.93 -8.51
N LEU A 2 7.22 30.33 -8.88
CA LEU A 2 6.13 31.03 -9.61
C LEU A 2 5.05 31.45 -8.60
N PRO A 3 5.00 32.73 -8.19
CA PRO A 3 4.14 33.19 -7.10
C PRO A 3 2.63 33.07 -7.41
N GLY A 4 2.24 32.97 -8.69
CA GLY A 4 0.83 32.89 -9.09
C GLY A 4 0.10 31.65 -8.59
N TRP A 5 0.81 30.56 -8.30
CA TRP A 5 0.19 29.34 -7.76
C TRP A 5 -0.18 29.48 -6.27
N GLU A 6 0.47 30.38 -5.51
CA GLU A 6 0.20 30.61 -4.08
C GLU A 6 -1.21 31.14 -3.84
N ALA A 7 -1.75 31.90 -4.82
CA ALA A 7 -3.08 32.45 -4.76
C ALA A 7 -4.20 31.47 -5.17
N ILE A 8 -3.87 30.44 -5.95
CA ILE A 8 -4.87 29.51 -6.53
C ILE A 8 -5.08 28.28 -5.63
N LEU A 9 -4.00 27.78 -5.04
CA LEU A 9 -4.05 26.61 -4.15
C LEU A 9 -3.35 26.96 -2.85
N SER A 10 -4.12 26.99 -1.77
CA SER A 10 -3.60 27.15 -0.42
C SER A 10 -2.54 26.07 -0.12
N ALA A 11 -1.59 26.40 0.74
CA ALA A 11 -0.53 25.47 1.15
C ALA A 11 -1.09 24.14 1.68
N ASP A 12 -2.27 24.18 2.31
CA ASP A 12 -2.98 23.00 2.81
C ASP A 12 -3.48 22.11 1.66
N LYS A 13 -4.19 22.69 0.68
CA LYS A 13 -4.69 21.94 -0.48
C LYS A 13 -3.57 21.28 -1.28
N ARG A 14 -2.41 21.93 -1.36
CA ARG A 14 -1.23 21.34 -2.02
C ARG A 14 -0.67 20.15 -1.26
N LYS A 15 -0.62 20.22 0.08
CA LYS A 15 -0.20 19.08 0.91
C LYS A 15 -1.16 17.90 0.75
N GLU A 16 -2.47 18.17 0.70
CA GLU A 16 -3.48 17.14 0.43
C GLU A 16 -3.28 16.49 -0.94
N LEU A 17 -3.12 17.28 -2.00
CA LEU A 17 -2.89 16.77 -3.35
C LEU A 17 -1.58 15.97 -3.45
N GLN A 18 -0.50 16.46 -2.83
CA GLN A 18 0.76 15.73 -2.76
C GLN A 18 0.62 14.41 -1.99
N LYS A 19 -0.14 14.40 -0.89
CA LYS A 19 -0.42 13.19 -0.11
C LYS A 19 -1.22 12.19 -0.95
N ALA A 20 -2.30 12.65 -1.60
CA ALA A 20 -3.12 11.82 -2.47
C ALA A 20 -2.31 11.22 -3.62
N TYR A 21 -1.48 12.02 -4.30
CA TYR A 21 -0.60 11.54 -5.37
C TYR A 21 0.42 10.51 -4.87
N LYS A 22 1.03 10.74 -3.70
CA LYS A 22 1.96 9.78 -3.10
C LYS A 22 1.26 8.48 -2.78
N THR A 23 0.10 8.53 -2.14
CA THR A 23 -0.71 7.34 -1.82
C THR A 23 -1.11 6.58 -3.07
N SER A 24 -1.57 7.26 -4.13
CA SER A 24 -1.96 6.59 -5.38
C SER A 24 -0.76 5.97 -6.12
N LYS A 25 0.43 6.55 -5.99
CA LYS A 25 1.65 6.07 -6.67
C LYS A 25 2.34 4.93 -5.92
N THR A 26 2.19 4.85 -4.60
CA THR A 26 2.82 3.80 -3.80
C THR A 26 2.02 2.50 -3.91
N ILE A 27 2.60 1.48 -4.54
CA ILE A 27 2.06 0.13 -4.58
C ILE A 27 2.37 -0.57 -3.24
N VAL A 28 1.35 -0.78 -2.42
CA VAL A 28 1.47 -1.57 -1.17
C VAL A 28 1.46 -3.05 -1.52
N LYS A 29 2.53 -3.75 -1.19
CA LYS A 29 2.61 -5.20 -1.38
C LYS A 29 1.92 -5.89 -0.22
N GLU A 30 0.98 -6.77 -0.52
CA GLU A 30 0.32 -7.60 0.49
C GLU A 30 1.34 -8.49 1.22
N GLU A 31 1.11 -8.74 2.51
CA GLU A 31 1.90 -9.70 3.27
C GLU A 31 1.73 -11.09 2.66
N LYS A 32 2.84 -11.66 2.18
CA LYS A 32 2.84 -13.01 1.63
C LYS A 32 2.86 -14.02 2.78
N VAL A 33 1.95 -14.98 2.75
CA VAL A 33 2.01 -16.14 3.66
C VAL A 33 3.34 -16.87 3.48
N GLY A 34 4.07 -17.02 4.58
CA GLY A 34 5.35 -17.72 4.56
C GLY A 34 5.15 -19.23 4.37
N ARG A 35 6.15 -19.87 3.76
CA ARG A 35 6.11 -21.31 3.42
C ARG A 35 5.82 -22.21 4.64
N ASN A 36 6.27 -21.82 5.82
CA ASN A 36 6.10 -22.60 7.06
C ASN A 36 4.90 -22.17 7.91
N ASP A 37 4.25 -21.05 7.60
CA ASP A 37 3.10 -20.54 8.34
C ASP A 37 1.88 -21.43 8.15
N ALA A 38 0.89 -21.28 9.03
CA ALA A 38 -0.38 -21.97 8.91
C ALA A 38 -1.05 -21.62 7.58
N CYS A 39 -1.60 -22.61 6.89
CA CYS A 39 -2.32 -22.38 5.64
C CYS A 39 -3.59 -21.54 5.91
N PRO A 40 -3.82 -20.43 5.18
CA PRO A 40 -5.02 -19.62 5.32
C PRO A 40 -6.30 -20.36 4.90
N CYS A 41 -6.16 -21.53 4.26
CA CYS A 41 -7.23 -22.43 3.87
C CYS A 41 -7.88 -23.19 5.05
N GLY A 42 -7.43 -22.99 6.29
CA GLY A 42 -8.01 -23.63 7.48
C GLY A 42 -7.69 -25.11 7.65
N SER A 43 -6.78 -25.68 6.84
CA SER A 43 -6.46 -27.12 6.88
C SER A 43 -5.61 -27.56 8.08
N GLY A 44 -5.17 -26.63 8.92
CA GLY A 44 -4.24 -26.88 10.03
C GLY A 44 -2.81 -27.27 9.59
N LYS A 45 -2.53 -27.34 8.29
CA LYS A 45 -1.22 -27.71 7.74
C LYS A 45 -0.39 -26.45 7.44
N LYS A 46 0.94 -26.60 7.47
CA LYS A 46 1.86 -25.54 6.98
C LYS A 46 1.59 -25.24 5.50
N TYR A 47 1.71 -23.98 5.08
CA TYR A 47 1.42 -23.53 3.72
C TYR A 47 2.13 -24.39 2.66
N LYS A 48 3.42 -24.71 2.87
CA LYS A 48 4.23 -25.59 1.99
C LYS A 48 3.73 -27.02 1.81
N LYS A 49 2.84 -27.50 2.69
CA LYS A 49 2.26 -28.85 2.65
C LYS A 49 0.78 -28.82 2.27
N CYS A 50 0.24 -27.64 1.95
CA CYS A 50 -1.16 -27.44 1.59
C CYS A 50 -1.28 -26.63 0.29
N CYS A 51 -1.69 -25.35 0.35
CA CYS A 51 -1.89 -24.51 -0.85
C CYS A 51 -0.60 -24.05 -1.52
N GLY A 52 0.53 -24.07 -0.81
CA GLY A 52 1.85 -23.75 -1.33
C GLY A 52 2.70 -24.98 -1.67
N LYS A 53 2.04 -26.09 -2.04
CA LYS A 53 2.71 -27.30 -2.54
C LYS A 53 3.42 -27.00 -3.86
#